data_AF-A0A6P4C3T7-F1
#
_entry.id   AF-A0A6P4C3T7-F1
#
_cell.length_a   1.000
_cell.length_b   1.000
_cell.length_c   1.000
_cell.angle_alpha   90.00
_cell.angle_beta   90.00
_cell.angle_gamma   90.00
#
_symmetry.space_group_name_H-M   'P 1'
#
loop_
_entity.id
_entity.type
_entity.pdbx_description
1 polymer ?
#
loop_
_entity_poly.entity_id
_entity_poly.type
_entity_poly.pdbx_seq_one_letter_code
_entity_poly.pdbx_strand_id
1 'polypeptide(L)'
;MLGTAIRLFAKKPKPKMGPIELKTPPEQRLTITRVLFDIVKEHGPLTVQDTWEHVKEVGLKDLKGKQHMKIVLRWMRERQKLRLICNHVGQHKQFLYTTWFTKPSTLNSPAGSIPVKQKKPY
;
A
#
# COMPACT_ATOMS: atom_id res chain seq x y z
N MET A 1 -6.34 44.34 14.29
CA MET A 1 -5.85 43.81 13.00
C MET A 1 -4.41 43.23 13.06
N LEU A 2 -3.69 43.21 14.19
CA LEU A 2 -2.32 42.62 14.28
C LEU A 2 -2.27 41.13 14.62
N GLY A 3 -3.24 40.59 15.37
CA GLY A 3 -3.18 39.19 15.86
C GLY A 3 -3.32 38.12 14.77
N THR A 4 -3.94 38.45 13.64
CA THR A 4 -4.07 37.57 12.47
C THR A 4 -2.75 37.44 11.70
N ALA A 5 -1.96 38.51 11.61
CA ALA A 5 -0.65 38.48 10.97
C ALA A 5 0.32 37.54 11.71
N ILE A 6 0.34 37.57 13.04
CA ILE A 6 1.20 36.69 13.86
C ILE A 6 0.89 35.21 13.63
N ARG A 7 -0.39 34.83 13.45
CA ARG A 7 -0.78 33.43 13.16
C ARG A 7 -0.36 32.97 11.77
N LEU A 8 -0.29 33.87 10.80
CA LEU A 8 0.19 33.56 9.44
C LEU A 8 1.71 33.33 9.44
N PHE A 9 2.47 34.14 10.17
CA PHE A 9 3.93 33.99 10.29
C PHE A 9 4.36 32.84 11.23
N ALA A 10 3.52 32.42 12.17
CA ALA A 10 3.80 31.31 13.09
C ALA A 10 3.61 29.91 12.46
N LYS A 11 2.97 29.80 11.29
CA LYS A 11 2.84 28.53 10.58
C LYS A 11 4.15 28.19 9.87
N LYS A 12 5.02 27.46 10.57
CA LYS A 12 6.19 26.83 9.94
C LYS A 12 5.71 25.96 8.76
N PRO A 13 6.18 26.20 7.52
CA PRO A 13 5.81 25.37 6.39
C PRO A 13 6.26 23.94 6.66
N LYS A 14 5.45 22.95 6.26
CA LYS A 14 5.85 21.54 6.36
C LYS A 14 7.20 21.39 5.65
N PRO A 15 8.22 20.80 6.30
CA PRO A 15 9.51 20.59 5.66
C PRO A 15 9.27 19.85 4.35
N LYS A 16 9.93 20.31 3.27
CA LYS A 16 9.87 19.64 1.97
C LYS A 16 10.37 18.20 2.18
N MET A 17 9.45 17.25 2.17
CA MET A 17 9.81 15.84 2.33
C MET A 17 10.61 15.44 1.10
N GLY A 18 11.90 15.16 1.29
CA GLY A 18 12.78 14.64 0.24
C GLY A 18 12.35 13.24 -0.22
N PRO A 19 13.00 12.72 -1.27
CA PRO A 19 12.76 11.37 -1.74
C PRO A 19 12.92 10.34 -0.62
N ILE A 20 12.10 9.30 -0.61
CA ILE A 20 12.18 8.28 0.43
C ILE A 20 13.42 7.43 0.16
N GLU A 21 14.42 7.56 1.03
CA GLU A 21 15.59 6.71 1.01
C GLU A 21 15.31 5.45 1.82
N LEU A 22 15.19 4.32 1.12
CA LEU A 22 15.12 3.02 1.77
C LEU A 22 16.54 2.66 2.24
N LYS A 23 16.74 2.51 3.56
CA LYS A 23 18.06 2.21 4.15
C LYS A 23 18.51 0.75 4.01
N THR A 24 17.80 -0.06 3.22
CA THR A 24 18.13 -1.48 3.04
C THR A 24 19.18 -1.68 1.95
N PRO A 25 20.01 -2.74 2.04
CA PRO A 25 20.83 -3.21 0.93
C PRO A 25 20.02 -3.37 -0.38
N PRO A 26 20.66 -3.15 -1.54
CA PRO A 26 19.97 -3.19 -2.84
C PRO A 26 19.44 -4.59 -3.18
N GLU A 27 20.17 -5.66 -2.83
CA GLU A 27 19.75 -7.05 -3.10
C GLU A 27 18.46 -7.40 -2.35
N GLN A 28 18.44 -7.18 -1.04
CA GLN A 28 17.26 -7.39 -0.19
C GLN A 28 16.07 -6.57 -0.69
N ARG A 29 16.30 -5.32 -1.12
CA ARG A 29 15.26 -4.46 -1.66
C ARG A 29 14.61 -5.07 -2.91
N LEU A 30 15.40 -5.59 -3.83
CA LEU A 30 14.88 -6.18 -5.06
C LEU A 30 14.01 -7.40 -4.74
N THR A 31 14.48 -8.30 -3.88
CA THR A 31 13.72 -9.47 -3.43
C THR A 31 12.40 -9.07 -2.78
N ILE A 32 12.44 -8.17 -1.79
CA ILE A 32 11.25 -7.70 -1.09
C ILE A 32 10.26 -7.05 -2.06
N THR A 33 10.74 -6.19 -2.96
CA THR A 33 9.87 -5.46 -3.89
C THR A 33 9.26 -6.36 -4.96
N ARG A 34 9.95 -7.43 -5.38
CA ARG A 34 9.40 -8.45 -6.29
C ARG A 34 8.29 -9.22 -5.60
N VAL A 35 8.55 -9.79 -4.43
CA VAL A 35 7.56 -10.57 -3.68
C VAL A 35 6.32 -9.73 -3.35
N LEU A 36 6.49 -8.49 -2.87
CA LEU A 36 5.36 -7.58 -2.61
C LEU A 36 4.56 -7.27 -3.89
N PHE A 37 5.23 -7.12 -5.02
CA PHE A 37 4.56 -6.88 -6.29
C PHE A 37 3.75 -8.08 -6.74
N ASP A 38 4.32 -9.28 -6.62
CA ASP A 38 3.66 -10.54 -7.00
C ASP A 38 2.43 -10.79 -6.11
N ILE A 39 2.54 -10.58 -4.79
CA ILE A 39 1.38 -10.68 -3.86
C ILE A 39 0.24 -9.76 -4.29
N VAL A 40 0.53 -8.48 -4.57
CA VAL A 40 -0.50 -7.50 -4.98
C VAL A 40 -1.04 -7.82 -6.38
N LYS A 41 -0.22 -8.40 -7.26
CA LYS A 41 -0.64 -8.81 -8.60
C LYS A 41 -1.59 -10.02 -8.57
N GLU A 42 -1.30 -11.01 -7.72
CA GLU A 42 -2.07 -12.25 -7.59
C GLU A 42 -3.44 -12.01 -6.93
N HIS A 43 -3.47 -11.21 -5.86
CA HIS A 43 -4.67 -11.01 -5.03
C HIS A 43 -5.48 -9.76 -5.44
N GLY A 44 -4.91 -8.87 -6.25
CA GLY A 44 -5.56 -7.64 -6.71
C GLY A 44 -5.45 -6.47 -5.72
N PRO A 45 -6.38 -5.50 -5.74
CA PRO A 45 -6.32 -4.33 -4.87
C PRO A 45 -6.47 -4.71 -3.39
N LEU A 46 -5.37 -4.67 -2.63
CA LEU A 46 -5.32 -5.09 -1.23
C LEU A 46 -5.14 -3.92 -0.26
N THR A 47 -5.68 -4.05 0.95
CA THR A 47 -5.36 -3.09 2.02
C THR A 47 -3.96 -3.35 2.60
N VAL A 48 -3.42 -2.39 3.35
CA VAL A 48 -2.14 -2.56 4.07
C VAL A 48 -2.18 -3.75 5.03
N GLN A 49 -3.33 -4.03 5.63
CA GLN A 49 -3.47 -5.12 6.60
C GLN A 49 -3.42 -6.47 5.88
N ASP A 50 -4.24 -6.65 4.85
CA ASP A 50 -4.32 -7.90 4.08
C ASP A 50 -2.97 -8.21 3.41
N THR A 51 -2.29 -7.18 2.87
CA THR A 51 -0.95 -7.34 2.30
C THR A 51 0.04 -7.86 3.34
N TRP A 52 -0.06 -7.43 4.61
CA TRP A 52 0.81 -7.90 5.69
C TRP A 52 0.51 -9.34 6.09
N GLU A 53 -0.75 -9.77 5.98
CA GLU A 53 -1.16 -11.14 6.27
C GLU A 53 -0.59 -12.10 5.21
N HIS A 54 -0.75 -11.78 3.93
CA HIS A 54 -0.15 -12.56 2.84
C HIS A 54 1.38 -12.60 2.90
N VAL A 55 2.04 -11.50 3.28
CA VAL A 55 3.50 -11.49 3.48
C VAL A 55 3.93 -12.46 4.60
N LYS A 56 3.13 -12.59 5.66
CA LYS A 56 3.39 -13.55 6.74
C LYS A 56 3.20 -14.99 6.27
N GLU A 57 2.20 -15.25 5.43
CA GLU A 57 1.96 -16.57 4.82
C GLU A 57 3.13 -17.01 3.93
N VAL A 58 3.69 -16.08 3.14
CA VAL A 58 4.86 -16.33 2.26
C VAL A 58 6.16 -16.48 3.07
N GLY A 59 6.21 -16.00 4.32
CA GLY A 59 7.36 -16.20 5.21
C GLY A 59 8.61 -15.39 4.84
N LEU A 60 8.44 -14.14 4.39
CA LEU A 60 9.56 -13.31 3.95
C LEU A 60 10.47 -12.86 5.12
N LYS A 61 11.68 -13.44 5.21
CA LYS A 61 12.64 -13.19 6.31
C LYS A 61 13.26 -11.79 6.29
N ASP A 62 13.33 -11.14 5.12
CA ASP A 62 13.98 -9.84 4.96
C ASP A 62 13.13 -8.64 5.46
N LEU A 63 11.85 -8.87 5.79
CA LEU A 63 10.96 -7.86 6.32
C LEU A 63 10.97 -7.85 7.86
N LYS A 64 11.66 -6.86 8.45
CA LYS A 64 11.69 -6.63 9.91
C LYS A 64 10.33 -6.43 10.59
N GLY A 65 9.27 -6.07 9.84
CA GLY A 65 7.93 -5.86 10.41
C GLY A 65 6.98 -5.04 9.52
N LYS A 66 5.74 -4.84 10.01
CA LYS A 66 4.68 -4.11 9.29
C LYS A 66 5.07 -2.66 8.98
N GLN A 67 5.79 -1.99 9.87
CA GLN A 67 6.27 -0.62 9.63
C GLN A 67 7.30 -0.57 8.50
N HIS A 68 8.22 -1.54 8.46
CA HIS A 68 9.19 -1.66 7.39
C HIS A 68 8.50 -1.89 6.04
N MET A 69 7.49 -2.79 6.01
CA MET A 69 6.66 -3.00 4.83
C MET A 69 5.98 -1.71 4.35
N LYS A 70 5.41 -0.91 5.26
CA LYS A 70 4.77 0.38 4.88
C LYS A 70 5.75 1.36 4.23
N ILE A 71 7.00 1.40 4.70
CA ILE A 71 8.05 2.23 4.09
C ILE A 71 8.37 1.72 2.69
N VAL A 72 8.50 0.40 2.51
CA VAL A 72 8.75 -0.21 1.20
C VAL A 72 7.59 0.04 0.23
N LEU A 73 6.34 -0.13 0.65
CA LEU A 73 5.16 0.17 -0.19
C LEU A 73 5.09 1.64 -0.60
N ARG A 74 5.47 2.55 0.30
CA ARG A 74 5.56 3.98 0.00
C ARG A 74 6.69 4.27 -1.00
N TRP A 75 7.84 3.63 -0.83
CA TRP A 75 8.97 3.71 -1.75
C TRP A 75 8.63 3.18 -3.15
N MET A 76 7.96 2.03 -3.23
CA MET A 76 7.48 1.44 -4.49
C MET A 76 6.51 2.37 -5.21
N ARG A 77 5.66 3.09 -4.47
CA ARG A 77 4.74 4.07 -5.04
C ARG A 77 5.46 5.29 -5.63
N GLU A 78 6.46 5.80 -4.94
CA GLU A 78 7.26 6.92 -5.43
C GLU A 78 7.98 6.57 -6.74
N ARG A 79 8.41 5.30 -6.87
CA ARG A 79 8.98 4.73 -8.10
C ARG A 79 7.94 4.26 -9.12
N GLN A 80 6.68 4.63 -8.94
CA GLN A 80 5.55 4.29 -9.82
C GLN A 80 5.33 2.79 -10.05
N LYS A 81 5.84 1.89 -9.18
CA LYS A 81 5.58 0.44 -9.29
C LYS A 81 4.18 0.04 -8.83
N LEU A 82 3.65 0.76 -7.86
CA LEU A 82 2.32 0.56 -7.28
C LEU A 82 1.53 1.87 -7.28
N ARG A 83 0.21 1.76 -7.37
CA ARG A 83 -0.72 2.87 -7.24
C ARG A 83 -1.55 2.69 -5.96
N LEU A 84 -1.84 3.78 -5.27
CA LEU A 84 -2.81 3.79 -4.18
C LEU A 84 -4.15 4.31 -4.71
N ILE A 85 -5.19 3.52 -4.51
CA ILE A 85 -6.58 3.88 -4.79
C ILE A 85 -7.30 4.09 -3.46
N CYS A 86 -8.21 5.05 -3.44
CA CYS A 86 -9.16 5.21 -2.34
C CYS A 86 -10.47 4.58 -2.77
N ASN A 87 -10.91 3.53 -2.07
CA ASN A 87 -12.25 2.98 -2.18
C ASN A 87 -13.12 3.57 -1.07
N HIS A 88 -14.17 4.29 -1.45
CA HIS A 88 -15.09 4.88 -0.48
C HIS A 88 -16.25 3.91 -0.27
N VAL A 89 -16.31 3.28 0.90
CA VAL A 89 -17.41 2.38 1.27
C VAL A 89 -18.27 3.10 2.29
N GLY A 90 -19.35 3.73 1.82
CA GLY A 90 -20.25 4.52 2.65
C GLY A 90 -19.58 5.78 3.21
N GLN A 91 -19.33 5.82 4.52
CA GLN A 91 -18.60 6.91 5.20
C GLN A 91 -17.13 6.59 5.48
N HIS A 92 -16.72 5.34 5.23
CA HIS A 92 -15.37 4.87 5.52
C HIS A 92 -14.48 4.90 4.27
N LYS A 93 -13.27 5.45 4.40
CA LYS A 93 -12.27 5.49 3.34
C LYS A 93 -11.30 4.33 3.48
N GLN A 94 -11.33 3.39 2.54
CA GLN A 94 -10.37 2.31 2.44
C GLN A 94 -9.28 2.67 1.44
N PHE A 95 -8.02 2.48 1.82
CA PHE A 95 -6.87 2.73 0.95
C PHE A 95 -6.29 1.40 0.49
N LEU A 96 -6.31 1.18 -0.82
CA LEU A 96 -5.92 -0.07 -1.47
C LEU A 96 -4.68 0.16 -2.32
N TYR A 97 -3.73 -0.78 -2.29
CA TYR A 97 -2.62 -0.82 -3.22
C TYR A 97 -2.98 -1.68 -4.42
N THR A 98 -2.75 -1.17 -5.62
CA THR A 98 -2.96 -1.89 -6.87
C THR A 98 -1.72 -1.81 -7.76
N THR A 99 -1.60 -2.77 -8.68
CA THR A 99 -0.61 -2.69 -9.76
C THR A 99 -1.19 -1.94 -10.96
N TRP A 100 -0.34 -1.42 -11.85
CA TRP A 100 -0.77 -0.68 -13.05
C TRP A 100 -1.45 -1.56 -14.10
N PHE A 101 -1.19 -2.87 -14.08
CA PHE A 101 -1.68 -3.81 -15.10
C PHE A 101 -3.00 -4.48 -14.72
N THR A 102 -3.38 -4.44 -13.44
CA THR A 102 -4.68 -4.92 -12.98
C THR A 102 -5.76 -3.88 -13.28
N LYS A 103 -6.66 -4.20 -14.21
CA LYS A 103 -7.94 -3.49 -14.35
C LYS A 103 -8.58 -3.49 -12.96
N PRO A 104 -9.02 -2.33 -12.41
CA PRO A 104 -9.77 -2.34 -11.16
C PRO A 104 -11.07 -3.08 -11.47
N SER A 105 -11.14 -4.37 -11.13
CA SER A 105 -12.38 -5.12 -11.07
C SER A 105 -13.33 -4.25 -10.28
N THR A 106 -14.43 -3.84 -10.90
CA THR A 106 -15.44 -2.92 -10.38
C THR A 106 -15.64 -3.14 -8.88
N LEU A 107 -15.07 -2.24 -8.06
CA LEU A 107 -15.24 -2.21 -6.60
C LEU A 107 -16.63 -1.65 -6.27
N ASN A 108 -17.66 -2.31 -6.78
CA ASN A 108 -19.05 -2.14 -6.37
C ASN A 108 -19.56 -3.53 -5.97
N SER A 109 -19.34 -3.90 -4.71
CA SER A 109 -20.25 -4.81 -4.03
C SER A 109 -20.34 -4.39 -2.56
N PRO A 110 -21.50 -3.93 -2.10
CA PRO A 110 -21.79 -3.95 -0.68
C PRO A 110 -21.98 -5.41 -0.26
N ALA A 111 -21.44 -5.77 0.90
CA ALA A 111 -21.65 -7.03 1.61
C ALA A 111 -21.03 -8.32 1.04
N GLY A 112 -20.08 -8.87 1.83
CA GLY A 112 -19.89 -10.31 2.05
C GLY A 112 -19.59 -11.19 0.83
N SER A 113 -18.32 -11.31 0.43
CA SER A 113 -17.88 -12.44 -0.39
C SER A 113 -17.25 -13.52 0.49
N ILE A 114 -18.07 -14.54 0.75
CA ILE A 114 -17.72 -15.88 1.23
C ILE A 114 -16.66 -16.51 0.30
N PRO A 115 -15.72 -17.34 0.79
CA PRO A 115 -14.68 -17.96 -0.05
C PRO A 115 -15.30 -18.90 -1.10
N VAL A 116 -15.00 -18.64 -2.37
CA VAL A 116 -15.31 -19.54 -3.49
C VAL A 116 -14.43 -20.78 -3.36
N LYS A 117 -14.99 -21.88 -2.85
CA LYS A 117 -14.38 -23.21 -2.96
C LYS A 117 -14.27 -23.58 -4.45
N GLN A 118 -13.04 -23.80 -4.90
CA GLN A 118 -12.74 -24.40 -6.20
C GLN A 118 -13.39 -25.78 -6.29
N LYS A 119 -14.29 -25.98 -7.28
CA LYS A 119 -14.78 -27.32 -7.64
C LYS A 119 -13.76 -27.97 -8.57
N LYS A 120 -13.29 -29.16 -8.19
CA LYS A 120 -12.40 -30.01 -9.00
C LYS A 120 -13.15 -30.53 -10.24
N PRO A 121 -12.51 -30.58 -11.42
CA PRO A 121 -13.10 -31.22 -12.61
C PRO A 121 -13.02 -32.74 -12.48
N TYR A 122 -14.04 -33.42 -13.01
CA TYR A 122 -14.06 -34.87 -13.26
C TYR A 122 -13.09 -35.23 -14.39
#